data_AF-A0A846QVW4-F1
#
_entry.id   AF-A0A846QVW4-F1
#
_cell.length_a   1.000
_cell.length_b   1.000
_cell.length_c   1.000
_cell.angle_alpha   90.00
_cell.angle_beta   90.00
_cell.angle_gamma   90.00
#
_symmetry.space_group_name_H-M   'P 1'
#
loop_
_entity.id
_entity.type
_entity.pdbx_description
1 polymer ?
#
loop_
_entity_poly.entity_id
_entity_poly.type
_entity_poly.pdbx_seq_one_letter_code
_entity_poly.pdbx_strand_id
1 'polypeptide(L)'
;MRKRALYFLLSIIGYISYGQTCPSLTYPPNGSTDIPVDATLSWPAVNGISGLVISLGTTPDGIDILNRRTSGPINSYKPEVGLPENTLIYVSIILFVPNEPPIICDSQSFYTGDVTTPPPCTQLNEPVDNQTTVDVGTKIEWDYASTATGYRLSIGTTPSGTEILNNQDVGNVLSYGPPSNLPLDTTIYVQIVPYNENGDTGPCIEESFTTGVVAASCFQPPINIPDYVSICEDSLPTTLFGNRLADGHRWYKLNDDGTEILLSEENAVPISQIGQYKYEVYNSYQIDCINSKTFNVRLSEKPIIREVQVSQESGEMRIAVQVDGNGDYEYALNINGPYQNSSIFNNLPLNEHTIHVRDKNGCGMHEKKVERDLTTEDFPKFFTPNGDGINDFWQFIHPKEIGEVSVNIIRIFDRYGNFLAQIDPNSQGWDGNLNGSPLPPSSYWFNAISLKKQEIQGYFVLKR
;
A
#
# COMPACT_ATOMS: atom_id res chain seq x y z
N MET A 1 13.41 5.20 -102.63
CA MET A 1 13.40 5.88 -101.31
C MET A 1 12.01 5.74 -100.70
N ARG A 2 11.84 4.96 -99.63
CA ARG A 2 10.71 5.09 -98.68
C ARG A 2 11.02 4.26 -97.42
N LYS A 3 11.36 4.98 -96.35
CA LYS A 3 11.57 4.44 -95.00
C LYS A 3 10.23 3.93 -94.45
N ARG A 4 10.20 2.71 -93.91
CA ARG A 4 9.05 2.15 -93.19
C ARG A 4 9.16 2.56 -91.71
N ALA A 5 8.14 3.23 -91.20
CA ALA A 5 8.01 3.61 -89.80
C ALA A 5 7.47 2.42 -88.99
N LEU A 6 8.10 2.18 -87.84
CA LEU A 6 7.75 1.16 -86.85
C LEU A 6 6.70 1.76 -85.90
N TYR A 7 5.50 1.19 -85.82
CA TYR A 7 4.49 1.58 -84.83
C TYR A 7 4.63 0.73 -83.57
N PHE A 8 4.94 1.36 -82.45
CA PHE A 8 4.86 0.77 -81.11
C PHE A 8 3.39 0.80 -80.64
N LEU A 9 2.82 -0.37 -80.37
CA LEU A 9 1.54 -0.53 -79.68
C LEU A 9 1.80 -0.47 -78.17
N LEU A 10 1.32 0.59 -77.51
CA LEU A 10 1.28 0.70 -76.06
C LEU A 10 0.01 -0.01 -75.57
N SER A 11 0.13 -1.14 -74.86
CA SER A 11 -1.02 -1.76 -74.18
C SER A 11 -1.29 -1.02 -72.86
N ILE A 12 -2.36 -0.23 -72.83
CA ILE A 12 -2.93 0.30 -71.59
C ILE A 12 -3.75 -0.84 -70.98
N ILE A 13 -3.17 -1.56 -70.02
CA ILE A 13 -3.94 -2.43 -69.13
C ILE A 13 -4.56 -1.51 -68.08
N GLY A 14 -5.85 -1.24 -68.23
CA GLY A 14 -6.63 -0.43 -67.30
C GLY A 14 -6.64 -1.06 -65.92
N TYR A 15 -6.33 -0.26 -64.90
CA TYR A 15 -6.72 -0.56 -63.54
C TYR A 15 -8.25 -0.56 -63.50
N ILE A 16 -8.86 -1.73 -63.25
CA ILE A 16 -10.27 -1.80 -62.88
C ILE A 16 -10.37 -1.18 -61.49
N SER A 17 -10.74 0.09 -61.44
CA SER A 17 -11.24 0.73 -60.23
C SER A 17 -12.55 0.03 -59.86
N TYR A 18 -12.57 -0.72 -58.77
CA TYR A 18 -13.83 -1.16 -58.17
C TYR A 18 -14.49 0.08 -57.58
N GLY A 19 -15.37 0.73 -58.33
CA GLY A 19 -16.27 1.74 -57.77
C GLY A 19 -17.06 1.06 -56.64
N GLN A 20 -16.92 1.58 -55.43
CA GLN A 20 -17.55 0.98 -54.26
C GLN A 20 -19.06 1.21 -54.35
N THR A 21 -19.82 0.14 -54.58
CA THR A 21 -21.28 0.22 -54.79
C THR A 21 -22.03 0.09 -53.49
N CYS A 22 -23.10 0.88 -53.35
CA CYS A 22 -24.05 0.76 -52.26
C CYS A 22 -24.66 -0.65 -52.16
N PRO A 23 -24.75 -1.23 -50.94
CA PRO A 23 -25.35 -2.55 -50.77
C PRO A 23 -26.87 -2.49 -50.87
N SER A 24 -27.47 -3.45 -51.56
CA SER A 24 -28.91 -3.71 -51.50
C SER A 24 -29.23 -4.64 -50.33
N LEU A 25 -30.43 -4.51 -49.75
CA LEU A 25 -30.91 -5.45 -48.75
C LEU A 25 -31.05 -6.84 -49.38
N THR A 26 -30.39 -7.82 -48.77
CA THR A 26 -30.59 -9.25 -49.07
C THR A 26 -31.90 -9.72 -48.45
N TYR A 27 -32.22 -9.23 -47.25
CA TYR A 27 -33.49 -9.47 -46.58
C TYR A 27 -33.81 -8.32 -45.61
N PRO A 28 -35.05 -7.80 -45.58
CA PRO A 28 -36.08 -7.99 -46.60
C PRO A 28 -35.67 -7.35 -47.94
N PRO A 29 -35.95 -7.95 -49.11
CA PRO A 29 -35.66 -7.34 -50.39
C PRO A 29 -36.41 -6.00 -50.57
N ASN A 30 -35.81 -5.06 -51.29
CA ASN A 30 -36.45 -3.77 -51.57
C ASN A 30 -37.83 -3.96 -52.25
N GLY A 31 -38.86 -3.33 -51.68
CA GLY A 31 -40.26 -3.39 -52.11
C GLY A 31 -41.04 -4.61 -51.61
N SER A 32 -40.45 -5.50 -50.80
CA SER A 32 -41.17 -6.65 -50.25
C SER A 32 -42.27 -6.24 -49.27
N THR A 33 -43.34 -7.03 -49.21
CA THR A 33 -44.47 -6.85 -48.28
C THR A 33 -44.62 -8.04 -47.35
N ASP A 34 -45.44 -7.90 -46.32
CA ASP A 34 -45.75 -8.96 -45.35
C ASP A 34 -44.50 -9.48 -44.61
N ILE A 35 -43.63 -8.53 -44.24
CA ILE A 35 -42.40 -8.83 -43.52
C ILE A 35 -42.69 -8.97 -42.03
N PRO A 36 -42.22 -10.04 -41.36
CA PRO A 36 -42.34 -10.18 -39.91
C PRO A 36 -41.76 -8.98 -39.17
N VAL A 37 -42.45 -8.53 -38.13
CA VAL A 37 -42.02 -7.38 -37.32
C VAL A 37 -40.70 -7.62 -36.58
N ASP A 38 -40.28 -8.86 -36.39
CA ASP A 38 -39.00 -9.25 -35.79
C ASP A 38 -37.91 -9.61 -36.83
N ALA A 39 -38.13 -9.24 -38.10
CA ALA A 39 -37.20 -9.50 -39.19
C ALA A 39 -35.79 -8.92 -38.92
N THR A 40 -34.77 -9.74 -39.16
CA THR A 40 -33.37 -9.29 -39.16
C THR A 40 -32.99 -8.78 -40.54
N LEU A 41 -32.73 -7.49 -40.65
CA LEU A 41 -32.25 -6.87 -41.88
C LEU A 41 -30.84 -7.37 -42.19
N SER A 42 -30.54 -7.66 -43.46
CA SER A 42 -29.23 -8.14 -43.89
C SER A 42 -28.88 -7.63 -45.28
N TRP A 43 -27.59 -7.46 -45.53
CA TRP A 43 -27.04 -7.01 -46.81
C TRP A 43 -25.66 -7.64 -47.07
N PRO A 44 -25.13 -7.58 -48.31
CA PRO A 44 -23.78 -8.07 -48.60
C PRO A 44 -22.70 -7.25 -47.87
N ALA A 45 -21.61 -7.90 -47.47
CA ALA A 45 -20.46 -7.19 -46.93
C ALA A 45 -19.89 -6.21 -47.98
N VAL A 46 -19.62 -4.97 -47.57
CA VAL A 46 -19.03 -3.94 -48.43
C VAL A 46 -17.53 -3.91 -48.21
N ASN A 47 -16.73 -4.23 -49.23
CA ASN A 47 -15.28 -4.18 -49.15
C ASN A 47 -14.78 -2.73 -49.28
N GLY A 48 -13.73 -2.38 -48.55
CA GLY A 48 -13.05 -1.07 -48.68
C GLY A 48 -13.63 0.08 -47.85
N ILE A 49 -14.66 -0.14 -47.04
CA ILE A 49 -15.15 0.86 -46.06
C ILE A 49 -14.36 0.78 -44.75
N SER A 50 -14.25 1.91 -44.05
CA SER A 50 -13.88 1.98 -42.64
C SER A 50 -15.08 1.82 -41.69
N GLY A 51 -16.31 2.01 -42.19
CA GLY A 51 -17.52 1.83 -41.40
C GLY A 51 -18.81 2.05 -42.20
N LEU A 52 -19.93 1.67 -41.61
CA LEU A 52 -21.28 1.82 -42.17
C LEU A 52 -22.22 2.34 -41.07
N VAL A 53 -23.12 3.24 -41.46
CA VAL A 53 -24.24 3.69 -40.64
C VAL A 53 -25.56 3.27 -41.30
N ILE A 54 -26.42 2.64 -40.52
CA ILE A 54 -27.79 2.31 -40.91
C ILE A 54 -28.79 3.12 -40.08
N SER A 55 -29.83 3.60 -40.75
CA SER A 55 -30.98 4.29 -40.15
C SER A 55 -32.28 3.66 -40.65
N LEU A 56 -33.29 3.64 -39.78
CA LEU A 56 -34.64 3.18 -40.11
C LEU A 56 -35.67 4.23 -39.71
N GLY A 57 -36.69 4.40 -40.54
CA GLY A 57 -37.82 5.26 -40.22
C GLY A 57 -39.09 4.91 -40.98
N THR A 58 -40.20 5.53 -40.58
CA THR A 58 -41.53 5.38 -41.23
C THR A 58 -41.75 6.34 -42.39
N THR A 59 -40.80 7.23 -42.62
CA THR A 59 -40.78 8.19 -43.74
C THR A 59 -39.45 8.09 -44.50
N PRO A 60 -39.38 8.53 -45.77
CA PRO A 60 -38.11 8.60 -46.50
C PRO A 60 -37.06 9.36 -45.69
N ASP A 61 -35.88 8.76 -45.49
CA ASP A 61 -34.79 9.28 -44.66
C ASP A 61 -35.12 9.50 -43.17
N GLY A 62 -36.23 8.93 -42.71
CA GLY A 62 -36.65 8.93 -41.31
C GLY A 62 -35.66 8.18 -40.41
N ILE A 63 -35.66 8.59 -39.14
CA ILE A 63 -34.79 8.06 -38.07
C ILE A 63 -35.59 7.74 -36.80
N ASP A 64 -36.91 7.69 -36.91
CA ASP A 64 -37.85 7.50 -35.81
C ASP A 64 -37.85 6.06 -35.24
N ILE A 65 -37.35 5.09 -36.01
CA ILE A 65 -37.21 3.69 -35.56
C ILE A 65 -35.77 3.40 -35.12
N LEU A 66 -34.80 3.78 -35.94
CA LEU A 66 -33.38 3.67 -35.61
C LEU A 66 -32.63 4.90 -36.09
N ASN A 67 -32.11 5.67 -35.13
CA ASN A 67 -31.27 6.81 -35.43
C ASN A 67 -29.79 6.42 -35.47
N ARG A 68 -29.29 6.17 -36.69
CA ARG A 68 -27.86 6.10 -37.02
C ARG A 68 -27.05 5.16 -36.12
N ARG A 69 -27.21 3.85 -36.30
CA ARG A 69 -26.34 2.86 -35.65
C ARG A 69 -25.00 2.78 -36.38
N THR A 70 -23.91 3.12 -35.68
CA THR A 70 -22.54 2.93 -36.20
C THR A 70 -22.04 1.55 -35.79
N SER A 71 -21.33 0.88 -36.70
CA SER A 71 -20.76 -0.43 -36.43
C SER A 71 -19.47 -0.61 -37.21
N GLY A 72 -18.61 -1.52 -36.73
CA GLY A 72 -17.58 -2.14 -37.57
C GLY A 72 -18.22 -2.87 -38.76
N PRO A 73 -17.51 -3.77 -39.46
CA PRO A 73 -18.05 -4.45 -40.62
C PRO A 73 -19.09 -5.52 -40.22
N ILE A 74 -20.27 -5.12 -39.73
CA ILE A 74 -21.45 -5.97 -39.62
C ILE A 74 -22.33 -5.74 -40.85
N ASN A 75 -23.00 -6.79 -41.29
CA ASN A 75 -23.81 -6.80 -42.51
C ASN A 75 -25.26 -7.21 -42.22
N SER A 76 -25.69 -7.04 -40.98
CA SER A 76 -27.05 -7.31 -40.52
C SER A 76 -27.44 -6.45 -39.33
N TYR A 77 -28.74 -6.23 -39.16
CA TYR A 77 -29.36 -5.51 -38.06
C TYR A 77 -30.65 -6.20 -37.63
N LYS A 78 -30.73 -6.63 -36.37
CA LYS A 78 -31.97 -7.08 -35.74
C LYS A 78 -32.53 -5.93 -34.87
N PRO A 79 -33.76 -5.45 -35.12
CA PRO A 79 -34.42 -4.48 -34.25
C PRO A 79 -34.54 -5.02 -32.82
N GLU A 80 -34.17 -4.21 -31.84
CA GLU A 80 -34.20 -4.61 -30.42
C GLU A 80 -35.63 -4.82 -29.93
N VAL A 81 -36.56 -3.95 -30.30
CA VAL A 81 -37.98 -3.98 -29.88
C VAL A 81 -38.96 -4.24 -31.04
N GLY A 82 -38.49 -4.96 -32.07
CA GLY A 82 -39.23 -5.19 -33.30
C GLY A 82 -39.45 -3.94 -34.15
N LEU A 83 -40.20 -4.11 -35.24
CA LEU A 83 -40.65 -3.07 -36.16
C LEU A 83 -42.15 -2.82 -35.94
N PRO A 84 -42.68 -1.63 -36.25
CA PRO A 84 -44.12 -1.41 -36.23
C PRO A 84 -44.80 -2.30 -37.27
N GLU A 85 -45.95 -2.86 -36.92
CA GLU A 85 -46.77 -3.68 -37.84
C GLU A 85 -47.47 -2.83 -38.90
N ASN A 86 -47.88 -3.47 -40.00
CA ASN A 86 -48.65 -2.84 -41.08
C ASN A 86 -48.09 -1.46 -41.50
N THR A 87 -46.77 -1.35 -41.56
CA THR A 87 -46.05 -0.07 -41.72
C THR A 87 -45.01 -0.17 -42.82
N LEU A 88 -44.93 0.88 -43.64
CA LEU A 88 -43.87 1.04 -44.62
C LEU A 88 -42.59 1.52 -43.94
N ILE A 89 -41.55 0.71 -43.97
CA ILE A 89 -40.25 0.98 -43.36
C ILE A 89 -39.28 1.44 -44.44
N TYR A 90 -38.58 2.54 -44.19
CA TYR A 90 -37.48 3.04 -45.00
C TYR A 90 -36.16 2.73 -44.32
N VAL A 91 -35.17 2.31 -45.11
CA VAL A 91 -33.82 1.97 -44.69
C VAL A 91 -32.84 2.82 -45.48
N SER A 92 -32.04 3.60 -44.77
CA SER A 92 -30.99 4.43 -45.37
C SER A 92 -29.61 3.98 -44.85
N ILE A 93 -28.66 3.83 -45.78
CA ILE A 93 -27.30 3.35 -45.49
C ILE A 93 -26.30 4.43 -45.93
N ILE A 94 -25.34 4.74 -45.06
CA ILE A 94 -24.22 5.63 -45.34
C ILE A 94 -22.91 4.85 -45.16
N LEU A 95 -22.05 4.90 -46.17
CA LEU A 95 -20.75 4.23 -46.17
C LEU A 95 -19.64 5.25 -45.88
N PHE A 96 -18.71 4.87 -45.01
CA PHE A 96 -17.52 5.65 -44.71
C PHE A 96 -16.32 4.97 -45.33
N VAL A 97 -15.64 5.67 -46.24
CA VAL A 97 -14.47 5.18 -46.95
C VAL A 97 -13.24 5.96 -46.47
N PRO A 98 -12.10 5.31 -46.20
CA PRO A 98 -10.89 6.01 -45.78
C PRO A 98 -10.47 7.08 -46.80
N ASN A 99 -10.28 8.31 -46.32
CA ASN A 99 -9.83 9.46 -47.12
C ASN A 99 -10.80 9.93 -48.22
N GLU A 100 -12.06 9.49 -48.20
CA GLU A 100 -13.10 9.91 -49.16
C GLU A 100 -14.33 10.47 -48.41
N PRO A 101 -15.14 11.33 -49.06
CA PRO A 101 -16.42 11.76 -48.50
C PRO A 101 -17.37 10.56 -48.26
N PRO A 102 -18.28 10.64 -47.27
CA PRO A 102 -19.28 9.59 -47.05
C PRO A 102 -20.15 9.36 -48.29
N ILE A 103 -20.37 8.09 -48.66
CA ILE A 103 -21.27 7.72 -49.76
C ILE A 103 -22.65 7.50 -49.17
N ILE A 104 -23.63 8.29 -49.62
CA ILE A 104 -25.04 8.17 -49.24
C ILE A 104 -25.71 7.24 -50.25
N CYS A 105 -26.28 6.14 -49.78
CA CYS A 105 -26.96 5.18 -50.63
C CYS A 105 -28.43 5.54 -50.84
N ASP A 106 -28.98 5.14 -51.98
CA ASP A 106 -30.41 5.24 -52.24
C ASP A 106 -31.21 4.51 -51.16
N SER A 107 -32.26 5.16 -50.67
CA SER A 107 -33.15 4.59 -49.66
C SER A 107 -33.88 3.37 -50.22
N GLN A 108 -33.96 2.31 -49.42
CA GLN A 108 -34.70 1.08 -49.72
C GLN A 108 -35.89 0.98 -48.77
N SER A 109 -36.97 0.31 -49.16
CA SER A 109 -38.14 0.15 -48.31
C SER A 109 -38.75 -1.24 -48.37
N PHE A 110 -39.50 -1.59 -47.34
CA PHE A 110 -40.32 -2.80 -47.28
C PHE A 110 -41.51 -2.56 -46.34
N TYR A 111 -42.54 -3.39 -46.44
CA TYR A 111 -43.77 -3.27 -45.67
C TYR A 111 -43.89 -4.43 -44.67
N THR A 112 -44.09 -4.11 -43.39
CA THR A 112 -44.32 -5.12 -42.35
C THR A 112 -45.72 -5.71 -42.44
N GLY A 113 -45.86 -6.98 -42.05
CA GLY A 113 -47.16 -7.66 -41.98
C GLY A 113 -48.04 -7.10 -40.86
N ASP A 114 -49.33 -7.42 -40.94
CA ASP A 114 -50.34 -7.16 -39.90
C ASP A 114 -50.26 -8.27 -38.84
N VAL A 115 -50.16 -7.90 -37.57
CA VAL A 115 -50.15 -8.87 -36.47
C VAL A 115 -51.60 -9.11 -36.04
N THR A 116 -52.01 -10.38 -36.02
CA THR A 116 -53.39 -10.75 -35.67
C THR A 116 -53.51 -11.51 -34.36
N THR A 117 -52.41 -11.64 -33.61
CA THR A 117 -52.35 -12.42 -32.37
C THR A 117 -51.59 -11.68 -31.28
N PRO A 118 -51.96 -11.87 -30.00
CA PRO A 118 -51.14 -11.42 -28.87
C PRO A 118 -49.72 -12.01 -28.91
N PRO A 119 -48.74 -11.31 -28.32
CA PRO A 119 -47.35 -11.78 -28.27
C PRO A 119 -47.20 -12.99 -27.33
N PRO A 120 -46.25 -13.90 -27.58
CA PRO A 120 -45.92 -14.97 -26.65
C PRO A 120 -45.27 -14.40 -25.38
N CYS A 121 -45.29 -15.16 -24.29
CA CYS A 121 -44.53 -14.80 -23.09
C CYS A 121 -43.02 -14.68 -23.37
N THR A 122 -42.36 -13.81 -22.63
CA THR A 122 -40.91 -13.64 -22.63
C THR A 122 -40.29 -14.24 -21.36
N GLN A 123 -38.96 -14.20 -21.29
CA GLN A 123 -38.14 -14.66 -20.19
C GLN A 123 -37.13 -13.58 -19.80
N LEU A 124 -36.68 -13.64 -18.55
CA LEU A 124 -35.60 -12.82 -18.03
C LEU A 124 -34.27 -13.14 -18.74
N ASN A 125 -33.56 -12.09 -19.11
CA ASN A 125 -32.20 -12.14 -19.65
C ASN A 125 -31.17 -11.71 -18.59
N GLU A 126 -31.48 -10.69 -17.78
CA GLU A 126 -30.61 -10.24 -16.68
C GLU A 126 -31.42 -9.61 -15.55
N PRO A 127 -31.39 -10.13 -14.31
CA PRO A 127 -30.80 -11.41 -13.91
C PRO A 127 -31.54 -12.59 -14.53
N VAL A 128 -30.84 -13.69 -14.84
CA VAL A 128 -31.49 -14.90 -15.37
C VAL A 128 -32.28 -15.64 -14.29
N ASP A 129 -33.27 -16.46 -14.69
CA ASP A 129 -34.06 -17.25 -13.75
C ASP A 129 -33.20 -18.15 -12.84
N ASN A 130 -33.56 -18.17 -11.56
CA ASN A 130 -32.86 -18.78 -10.44
C ASN A 130 -31.43 -18.27 -10.18
N GLN A 131 -31.01 -17.15 -10.75
CA GLN A 131 -29.71 -16.55 -10.45
C GLN A 131 -29.64 -16.16 -8.97
N THR A 132 -28.51 -16.45 -8.33
CA THR A 132 -28.23 -16.03 -6.95
C THR A 132 -27.19 -14.93 -6.90
N THR A 133 -27.10 -14.25 -5.76
CA THR A 133 -26.05 -13.26 -5.48
C THR A 133 -26.11 -12.03 -6.39
N VAL A 134 -27.33 -11.65 -6.78
CA VAL A 134 -27.60 -10.50 -7.66
C VAL A 134 -27.43 -9.18 -6.91
N ASP A 135 -26.85 -8.17 -7.55
CA ASP A 135 -26.71 -6.83 -6.98
C ASP A 135 -28.10 -6.18 -6.76
N VAL A 136 -28.30 -5.55 -5.60
CA VAL A 136 -29.60 -4.94 -5.25
C VAL A 136 -29.97 -3.74 -6.12
N GLY A 137 -29.01 -3.12 -6.80
CA GLY A 137 -29.21 -2.04 -7.77
C GLY A 137 -29.30 -2.52 -9.22
N THR A 138 -29.38 -3.85 -9.44
CA THR A 138 -29.50 -4.40 -10.79
C THR A 138 -30.74 -3.87 -11.51
N LYS A 139 -30.62 -3.74 -12.84
CA LYS A 139 -31.80 -3.65 -13.71
C LYS A 139 -32.39 -5.03 -13.93
N ILE A 140 -33.66 -5.06 -14.27
CA ILE A 140 -34.38 -6.27 -14.69
C ILE A 140 -34.56 -6.15 -16.19
N GLU A 141 -33.99 -7.09 -16.94
CA GLU A 141 -33.96 -7.11 -18.39
C GLU A 141 -34.52 -8.43 -18.91
N TRP A 142 -35.21 -8.37 -20.03
CA TRP A 142 -35.91 -9.51 -20.63
C TRP A 142 -35.74 -9.54 -22.14
N ASP A 143 -35.97 -10.72 -22.71
CA ASP A 143 -35.91 -10.91 -24.15
C ASP A 143 -37.08 -10.19 -24.86
N TYR A 144 -36.87 -9.74 -26.09
CA TYR A 144 -37.98 -9.25 -26.90
C TYR A 144 -38.96 -10.40 -27.21
N ALA A 145 -40.24 -10.19 -26.91
CA ALA A 145 -41.31 -11.09 -27.30
C ALA A 145 -41.77 -10.67 -28.69
N SER A 146 -41.64 -11.55 -29.68
CA SER A 146 -42.06 -11.25 -31.05
C SER A 146 -43.48 -10.70 -31.05
N THR A 147 -43.69 -9.59 -31.76
CA THR A 147 -44.97 -8.85 -31.88
C THR A 147 -45.41 -8.02 -30.66
N ALA A 148 -44.62 -7.97 -29.59
CA ALA A 148 -44.92 -7.11 -28.45
C ALA A 148 -44.74 -5.63 -28.82
N THR A 149 -45.66 -4.79 -28.35
CA THR A 149 -45.57 -3.33 -28.42
C THR A 149 -45.46 -2.70 -27.03
N GLY A 150 -45.44 -3.52 -25.98
CA GLY A 150 -45.23 -3.09 -24.60
C GLY A 150 -45.25 -4.26 -23.63
N TYR A 151 -44.90 -3.96 -22.37
CA TYR A 151 -44.78 -4.94 -21.30
C TYR A 151 -45.42 -4.44 -20.01
N ARG A 152 -46.04 -5.36 -19.27
CA ARG A 152 -46.48 -5.14 -17.90
C ARG A 152 -45.65 -5.97 -16.93
N LEU A 153 -45.10 -5.32 -15.91
CA LEU A 153 -44.24 -5.94 -14.90
C LEU A 153 -44.92 -5.99 -13.54
N SER A 154 -44.82 -7.15 -12.90
CA SER A 154 -45.12 -7.36 -11.49
C SER A 154 -43.89 -7.91 -10.80
N ILE A 155 -43.53 -7.33 -9.65
CA ILE A 155 -42.33 -7.68 -8.88
C ILE A 155 -42.71 -7.79 -7.40
N GLY A 156 -42.34 -8.91 -6.78
CA GLY A 156 -42.63 -9.19 -5.37
C GLY A 156 -41.50 -9.91 -4.66
N THR A 157 -41.65 -10.06 -3.33
CA THR A 157 -40.73 -10.85 -2.49
C THR A 157 -41.34 -12.19 -2.07
N THR A 158 -42.58 -12.45 -2.48
CA THR A 158 -43.28 -13.72 -2.33
C THR A 158 -43.77 -14.22 -3.70
N PRO A 159 -43.99 -15.53 -3.91
CA PRO A 159 -44.56 -16.03 -5.15
C PRO A 159 -45.91 -15.36 -5.45
N SER A 160 -46.09 -14.86 -6.68
CA SER A 160 -47.22 -14.03 -7.10
C SER A 160 -47.38 -12.70 -6.34
N GLY A 161 -46.34 -12.29 -5.61
CA GLY A 161 -46.28 -11.04 -4.86
C GLY A 161 -46.13 -9.82 -5.79
N THR A 162 -46.61 -8.67 -5.32
CA THR A 162 -46.53 -7.39 -6.04
C THR A 162 -46.08 -6.24 -5.13
N GLU A 163 -45.37 -6.57 -4.05
CA GLU A 163 -44.96 -5.61 -3.01
C GLU A 163 -43.98 -4.54 -3.51
N ILE A 164 -43.22 -4.85 -4.57
CA ILE A 164 -42.24 -3.93 -5.18
C ILE A 164 -42.84 -3.20 -6.37
N LEU A 165 -43.53 -3.92 -7.26
CA LEU A 165 -44.18 -3.37 -8.44
C LEU A 165 -45.43 -4.20 -8.77
N ASN A 166 -46.54 -3.55 -9.10
CA ASN A 166 -47.80 -4.24 -9.36
C ASN A 166 -48.35 -3.92 -10.75
N ASN A 167 -48.24 -4.87 -11.67
CA ASN A 167 -48.81 -4.82 -13.02
C ASN A 167 -48.58 -3.49 -13.75
N GLN A 168 -47.38 -2.92 -13.59
CA GLN A 168 -47.03 -1.63 -14.12
C GLN A 168 -46.70 -1.74 -15.61
N ASP A 169 -47.35 -0.93 -16.42
CA ASP A 169 -47.00 -0.77 -17.83
C ASP A 169 -45.69 0.02 -17.96
N VAL A 170 -44.68 -0.59 -18.57
CA VAL A 170 -43.36 0.01 -18.80
C VAL A 170 -43.14 0.40 -20.26
N GLY A 171 -44.13 0.18 -21.12
CA GLY A 171 -44.04 0.44 -22.56
C GLY A 171 -43.13 -0.52 -23.31
N ASN A 172 -42.73 -0.15 -24.54
CA ASN A 172 -41.89 -0.98 -25.40
C ASN A 172 -40.40 -0.84 -25.07
N VAL A 173 -40.02 -1.34 -23.89
CA VAL A 173 -38.63 -1.41 -23.41
C VAL A 173 -38.27 -2.84 -23.06
N LEU A 174 -36.98 -3.12 -22.91
CA LEU A 174 -36.46 -4.45 -22.52
C LEU A 174 -35.71 -4.42 -21.19
N SER A 175 -35.77 -3.31 -20.48
CA SER A 175 -35.03 -3.09 -19.24
C SER A 175 -35.84 -2.17 -18.33
N TYR A 176 -35.95 -2.56 -17.06
CA TYR A 176 -36.57 -1.79 -16.00
C TYR A 176 -35.59 -1.62 -14.86
N GLY A 177 -35.26 -0.37 -14.52
CA GLY A 177 -34.47 -0.04 -13.33
C GLY A 177 -35.39 0.29 -12.16
N PRO A 178 -35.45 -0.53 -11.09
CA PRO A 178 -36.22 -0.20 -9.90
C PRO A 178 -35.82 1.18 -9.33
N PRO A 179 -36.77 2.00 -8.84
CA PRO A 179 -36.48 3.35 -8.36
C PRO A 179 -35.68 3.39 -7.04
N SER A 180 -35.59 2.26 -6.34
CA SER A 180 -34.79 2.04 -5.14
C SER A 180 -34.18 0.65 -5.19
N ASN A 181 -33.10 0.43 -4.42
CA ASN A 181 -32.49 -0.89 -4.29
C ASN A 181 -33.53 -1.95 -3.88
N LEU A 182 -33.41 -3.13 -4.50
CA LEU A 182 -34.15 -4.33 -4.13
C LEU A 182 -33.77 -4.78 -2.70
N PRO A 183 -34.67 -5.48 -1.97
CA PRO A 183 -34.34 -6.05 -0.66
C PRO A 183 -33.11 -6.97 -0.72
N LEU A 184 -32.26 -6.92 0.30
CA LEU A 184 -31.06 -7.76 0.43
C LEU A 184 -31.41 -9.19 0.84
N ASP A 185 -30.58 -10.16 0.44
CA ASP A 185 -30.74 -11.60 0.78
C ASP A 185 -32.18 -12.10 0.60
N THR A 186 -32.84 -11.65 -0.47
CA THR A 186 -34.26 -11.87 -0.69
C THR A 186 -34.47 -12.45 -2.07
N THR A 187 -35.34 -13.45 -2.18
CA THR A 187 -35.80 -13.95 -3.48
C THR A 187 -36.83 -12.97 -4.04
N ILE A 188 -36.52 -12.43 -5.21
CA ILE A 188 -37.36 -11.52 -5.97
C ILE A 188 -38.07 -12.33 -7.04
N TYR A 189 -39.38 -12.21 -7.09
CA TYR A 189 -40.25 -12.84 -8.09
C TYR A 189 -40.65 -11.78 -9.11
N VAL A 190 -40.51 -12.10 -10.40
CA VAL A 190 -40.80 -11.21 -11.52
C VAL A 190 -41.75 -11.92 -12.48
N GLN A 191 -42.85 -11.26 -12.79
CA GLN A 191 -43.76 -11.66 -13.86
C GLN A 191 -43.78 -10.58 -14.94
N ILE A 192 -43.54 -11.01 -16.19
CA ILE A 192 -43.49 -10.13 -17.36
C ILE A 192 -44.58 -10.58 -18.32
N VAL A 193 -45.53 -9.68 -18.58
CA VAL A 193 -46.64 -9.92 -19.51
C VAL A 193 -46.50 -8.98 -20.70
N PRO A 194 -45.99 -9.46 -21.86
CA PRO A 194 -45.99 -8.68 -23.09
C PRO A 194 -47.41 -8.49 -23.61
N TYR A 195 -47.66 -7.35 -24.26
CA TYR A 195 -48.94 -7.05 -24.88
C TYR A 195 -48.76 -6.36 -26.23
N ASN A 196 -49.80 -6.43 -27.06
CA ASN A 196 -49.98 -5.58 -28.24
C ASN A 196 -51.46 -5.17 -28.38
N GLU A 197 -51.85 -4.59 -29.52
CA GLU A 197 -53.26 -4.18 -29.74
C GLU A 197 -54.25 -5.34 -29.78
N ASN A 198 -53.76 -6.57 -30.05
CA ASN A 198 -54.56 -7.79 -30.03
C ASN A 198 -54.74 -8.34 -28.60
N GLY A 199 -54.07 -7.77 -27.60
CA GLY A 199 -54.13 -8.15 -26.19
C GLY A 199 -52.84 -8.79 -25.68
N ASP A 200 -52.97 -9.62 -24.65
CA ASP A 200 -51.89 -10.39 -24.02
C ASP A 200 -52.28 -11.87 -23.85
N THR A 201 -51.29 -12.76 -23.74
CA THR A 201 -51.51 -14.21 -23.52
C THR A 201 -51.44 -14.63 -22.05
N GLY A 202 -51.60 -13.71 -21.10
CA GLY A 202 -51.33 -13.95 -19.68
C GLY A 202 -52.21 -15.04 -19.02
N PRO A 203 -51.83 -15.51 -17.81
CA PRO A 203 -50.62 -15.14 -17.08
C PRO A 203 -49.37 -15.87 -17.61
N CYS A 204 -48.29 -15.12 -17.79
CA CYS A 204 -46.98 -15.68 -18.09
C CYS A 204 -46.36 -16.32 -16.85
N ILE A 205 -45.39 -17.20 -17.08
CA ILE A 205 -44.63 -17.83 -16.00
C ILE A 205 -43.92 -16.75 -15.17
N GLU A 206 -43.91 -16.95 -13.87
CA GLU A 206 -43.15 -16.13 -12.94
C GLU A 206 -41.75 -16.72 -12.81
N GLU A 207 -40.74 -15.88 -13.01
CA GLU A 207 -39.33 -16.21 -12.83
C GLU A 207 -38.82 -15.55 -11.55
N SER A 208 -37.70 -16.02 -11.02
CA SER A 208 -37.17 -15.48 -9.77
C SER A 208 -35.65 -15.41 -9.75
N PHE A 209 -35.10 -14.52 -8.93
CA PHE A 209 -33.68 -14.48 -8.62
C PHE A 209 -33.47 -14.08 -7.17
N THR A 210 -32.33 -14.42 -6.58
CA THR A 210 -32.01 -14.08 -5.19
C THR A 210 -30.95 -12.98 -5.17
N THR A 211 -31.30 -11.83 -4.59
CA THR A 211 -30.34 -10.77 -4.32
C THR A 211 -29.27 -11.27 -3.35
N GLY A 212 -28.05 -10.76 -3.50
CA GLY A 212 -26.97 -11.12 -2.58
C GLY A 212 -27.30 -10.70 -1.15
N VAL A 213 -26.74 -11.45 -0.21
CA VAL A 213 -26.35 -10.86 1.07
C VAL A 213 -25.47 -9.65 0.79
N VAL A 214 -25.44 -8.69 1.70
CA VAL A 214 -24.39 -7.67 1.67
C VAL A 214 -23.06 -8.42 1.75
N ALA A 215 -22.43 -8.67 0.60
CA ALA A 215 -21.00 -8.87 0.51
C ALA A 215 -20.40 -7.49 0.74
N ALA A 216 -20.59 -6.95 1.95
CA ALA A 216 -19.61 -6.06 2.51
C ALA A 216 -18.36 -6.91 2.52
N SER A 217 -17.51 -6.72 1.52
CA SER A 217 -16.09 -6.73 1.77
C SER A 217 -15.91 -5.76 2.94
N CYS A 218 -16.03 -6.31 4.15
CA CYS A 218 -15.92 -5.59 5.39
C CYS A 218 -14.45 -5.23 5.48
N PHE A 219 -14.07 -4.15 4.82
CA PHE A 219 -12.70 -3.68 4.80
C PHE A 219 -12.43 -3.11 6.17
N GLN A 220 -12.05 -4.01 7.06
CA GLN A 220 -11.62 -3.69 8.41
C GLN A 220 -10.51 -2.65 8.32
N PRO A 221 -10.71 -1.44 8.88
CA PRO A 221 -9.66 -0.44 8.83
C PRO A 221 -8.40 -0.99 9.48
N PRO A 222 -7.21 -0.73 8.92
CA PRO A 222 -5.96 -1.25 9.47
C PRO A 222 -5.71 -0.66 10.86
N ILE A 223 -5.19 -1.48 11.77
CA ILE A 223 -4.80 -1.06 13.12
C ILE A 223 -3.28 -1.07 13.26
N ASN A 224 -2.70 0.11 13.46
CA ASN A 224 -1.24 0.31 13.49
C ASN A 224 -0.68 0.52 14.90
N ILE A 225 -1.37 0.01 15.93
CA ILE A 225 -0.86 0.07 17.31
C ILE A 225 0.12 -1.09 17.55
N PRO A 226 1.30 -0.87 18.16
CA PRO A 226 2.24 -1.95 18.49
C PRO A 226 1.70 -2.85 19.61
N ASP A 227 2.34 -4.01 19.83
CA ASP A 227 1.93 -4.96 20.88
C ASP A 227 2.20 -4.44 22.30
N TYR A 228 3.14 -3.49 22.41
CA TYR A 228 3.42 -2.76 23.63
C TYR A 228 3.69 -1.29 23.33
N VAL A 229 3.26 -0.42 24.23
CA VAL A 229 3.56 1.00 24.24
C VAL A 229 4.30 1.31 25.53
N SER A 230 5.55 1.74 25.39
CA SER A 230 6.38 2.18 26.51
C SER A 230 6.16 3.67 26.76
N ILE A 231 5.87 4.06 28.01
CA ILE A 231 5.69 5.45 28.42
C ILE A 231 6.75 5.78 29.47
N CYS A 232 7.39 6.94 29.35
CA CYS A 232 8.34 7.39 30.35
C CYS A 232 7.64 7.60 31.70
N GLU A 233 8.24 7.13 32.80
CA GLU A 233 7.61 7.18 34.14
C GLU A 233 7.10 8.59 34.51
N ASP A 234 7.91 9.62 34.24
CA ASP A 234 7.56 11.03 34.49
C ASP A 234 6.53 11.63 33.50
N SER A 235 6.06 10.85 32.53
CA SER A 235 5.14 11.29 31.47
C SER A 235 3.71 10.77 31.64
N LEU A 236 3.40 10.06 32.73
CA LEU A 236 2.02 9.71 33.06
C LEU A 236 1.31 10.86 33.82
N PRO A 237 0.03 11.16 33.49
CA PRO A 237 -0.77 10.57 32.42
C PRO A 237 -0.34 11.09 31.04
N THR A 238 -0.41 10.22 30.02
CA THR A 238 -0.16 10.58 28.62
C THR A 238 -1.40 10.37 27.77
N THR A 239 -1.37 10.80 26.51
CA THR A 239 -2.46 10.57 25.55
C THR A 239 -1.93 9.75 24.38
N LEU A 240 -2.61 8.65 24.07
CA LEU A 240 -2.37 7.88 22.85
C LEU A 240 -3.35 8.31 21.77
N PHE A 241 -2.89 8.28 20.53
CA PHE A 241 -3.67 8.61 19.34
C PHE A 241 -3.82 7.38 18.45
N GLY A 242 -5.02 7.22 17.93
CA GLY A 242 -5.43 6.13 17.08
C GLY A 242 -5.20 6.40 15.60
N ASN A 243 -5.61 5.45 14.75
CA ASN A 243 -5.52 5.60 13.30
C ASN A 243 -6.50 6.66 12.81
N ARG A 244 -6.00 7.80 12.30
CA ARG A 244 -6.84 8.92 11.81
C ARG A 244 -7.64 8.60 10.54
N LEU A 245 -7.40 7.45 9.90
CA LEU A 245 -8.09 7.02 8.68
C LEU A 245 -9.35 6.19 8.94
N ALA A 246 -9.62 5.78 10.19
CA ALA A 246 -10.86 5.09 10.53
C ALA A 246 -11.98 6.10 10.82
N ASP A 247 -13.22 5.75 10.49
CA ASP A 247 -14.39 6.60 10.73
C ASP A 247 -14.75 6.68 12.22
N GLY A 248 -14.44 5.64 13.00
CA GLY A 248 -14.75 5.56 14.43
C GLY A 248 -13.71 4.79 15.25
N HIS A 249 -13.75 5.03 16.57
CA HIS A 249 -12.77 4.52 17.53
C HIS A 249 -13.45 4.05 18.82
N ARG A 250 -12.90 3.02 19.47
CA ARG A 250 -13.20 2.69 20.88
C ARG A 250 -11.95 2.21 21.60
N TRP A 251 -11.74 2.72 22.80
CA TRP A 251 -10.59 2.39 23.64
C TRP A 251 -11.05 1.78 24.96
N TYR A 252 -10.47 0.66 25.34
CA TYR A 252 -10.82 -0.05 26.55
C TYR A 252 -9.59 -0.31 27.42
N LYS A 253 -9.76 -0.22 28.73
CA LYS A 253 -8.86 -0.86 29.70
C LYS A 253 -9.38 -2.26 29.98
N LEU A 254 -8.50 -3.26 29.93
CA LEU A 254 -8.84 -4.61 30.40
C LEU A 254 -8.41 -4.78 31.86
N ASN A 255 -9.29 -5.37 32.65
CA ASN A 255 -9.01 -5.81 34.01
C ASN A 255 -8.50 -7.26 34.01
N ASP A 256 -7.87 -7.68 35.11
CA ASP A 256 -7.31 -9.04 35.25
C ASP A 256 -8.37 -10.15 35.17
N ASP A 257 -9.64 -9.83 35.42
CA ASP A 257 -10.79 -10.74 35.31
C ASP A 257 -11.36 -10.84 33.88
N GLY A 258 -10.75 -10.13 32.92
CA GLY A 258 -11.18 -10.07 31.52
C GLY A 258 -12.31 -9.07 31.24
N THR A 259 -12.77 -8.31 32.25
CA THR A 259 -13.76 -7.25 32.02
C THR A 259 -13.14 -6.04 31.33
N GLU A 260 -13.93 -5.39 30.48
CA GLU A 260 -13.50 -4.24 29.69
C GLU A 260 -14.17 -2.96 30.18
N ILE A 261 -13.38 -1.91 30.38
CA ILE A 261 -13.87 -0.57 30.74
C ILE A 261 -13.62 0.36 29.55
N LEU A 262 -14.70 0.87 28.94
CA LEU A 262 -14.61 1.89 27.89
C LEU A 262 -14.03 3.19 28.47
N LEU A 263 -12.95 3.68 27.85
CA LEU A 263 -12.24 4.90 28.26
C LEU A 263 -12.55 6.09 27.34
N SER A 264 -12.70 5.84 26.04
CA SER A 264 -12.88 6.89 25.03
C SER A 264 -13.44 6.28 23.74
N GLU A 265 -14.27 7.05 23.03
CA GLU A 265 -14.70 6.78 21.65
C GLU A 265 -14.08 7.75 20.63
N GLU A 266 -13.19 8.63 21.10
CA GLU A 266 -12.48 9.59 20.27
C GLU A 266 -11.22 8.97 19.64
N ASN A 267 -10.62 9.67 18.68
CA ASN A 267 -9.30 9.29 18.14
C ASN A 267 -8.20 9.23 19.21
N ALA A 268 -8.40 9.86 20.35
CA ALA A 268 -7.43 9.95 21.43
C ALA A 268 -7.95 9.29 22.71
N VAL A 269 -7.03 8.70 23.50
CA VAL A 269 -7.33 8.14 24.82
C VAL A 269 -6.31 8.59 25.86
N PRO A 270 -6.74 9.11 27.03
CA PRO A 270 -5.85 9.35 28.15
C PRO A 270 -5.46 8.03 28.82
N ILE A 271 -4.16 7.81 28.99
CA ILE A 271 -3.58 6.67 29.68
C ILE A 271 -2.93 7.16 30.97
N SER A 272 -3.49 6.73 32.10
CA SER A 272 -3.04 7.13 33.44
C SER A 272 -2.37 6.00 34.23
N GLN A 273 -2.45 4.76 33.74
CA GLN A 273 -1.98 3.57 34.44
C GLN A 273 -1.33 2.61 33.43
N ILE A 274 -0.43 1.76 33.92
CA ILE A 274 0.04 0.60 33.17
C ILE A 274 -1.02 -0.50 33.13
N GLY A 275 -0.88 -1.43 32.20
CA GLY A 275 -1.76 -2.59 32.08
C GLY A 275 -2.10 -2.93 30.63
N GLN A 276 -3.09 -3.79 30.45
CA GLN A 276 -3.54 -4.22 29.14
C GLN A 276 -4.70 -3.35 28.65
N TYR A 277 -4.65 -2.98 27.38
CA TYR A 277 -5.62 -2.12 26.72
C TYR A 277 -6.09 -2.78 25.41
N LYS A 278 -7.32 -2.47 24.99
CA LYS A 278 -7.86 -2.84 23.67
C LYS A 278 -8.21 -1.58 22.90
N TYR A 279 -7.77 -1.53 21.65
CA TYR A 279 -8.14 -0.48 20.71
C TYR A 279 -8.97 -1.10 19.58
N GLU A 280 -10.12 -0.49 19.28
CA GLU A 280 -11.02 -0.87 18.20
C GLU A 280 -11.20 0.29 17.22
N VAL A 281 -11.26 -0.05 15.93
CA VAL A 281 -11.54 0.86 14.83
C VAL A 281 -12.65 0.30 13.97
N TYR A 282 -13.54 1.17 13.47
CA TYR A 282 -14.66 0.75 12.61
C TYR A 282 -14.95 1.78 11.53
N ASN A 283 -15.58 1.31 10.45
CA ASN A 283 -16.15 2.15 9.39
C ASN A 283 -17.66 2.28 9.59
N SER A 284 -18.21 3.47 9.32
CA SER A 284 -19.59 3.85 9.68
C SER A 284 -20.65 3.52 8.61
N TYR A 285 -20.29 2.76 7.58
CA TYR A 285 -21.18 2.45 6.45
C TYR A 285 -22.12 1.27 6.75
N GLN A 286 -23.32 1.56 7.26
CA GLN A 286 -24.50 0.66 7.44
C GLN A 286 -24.32 -0.64 8.27
N ILE A 287 -23.09 -1.15 8.42
CA ILE A 287 -22.69 -2.29 9.25
C ILE A 287 -21.35 -1.90 9.91
N ASP A 288 -21.28 -1.94 11.25
CA ASP A 288 -20.05 -1.66 12.01
C ASP A 288 -18.99 -2.74 11.73
N CYS A 289 -18.10 -2.46 10.78
CA CYS A 289 -16.97 -3.31 10.43
C CYS A 289 -15.79 -3.08 11.37
N ILE A 290 -15.73 -3.85 12.46
CA ILE A 290 -14.77 -3.64 13.56
C ILE A 290 -13.47 -4.43 13.31
N ASN A 291 -12.33 -3.76 13.49
CA ASN A 291 -11.03 -4.38 13.73
C ASN A 291 -10.56 -4.02 15.15
N SER A 292 -9.94 -4.95 15.86
CA SER A 292 -9.48 -4.73 17.23
C SER A 292 -8.10 -5.30 17.49
N LYS A 293 -7.35 -4.66 18.38
CA LYS A 293 -6.04 -5.12 18.84
C LYS A 293 -5.84 -4.82 20.31
N THR A 294 -5.35 -5.81 21.04
CA THR A 294 -4.89 -5.65 22.43
C THR A 294 -3.41 -5.29 22.44
N PHE A 295 -3.01 -4.41 23.35
CA PHE A 295 -1.63 -4.00 23.56
C PHE A 295 -1.37 -3.74 25.05
N ASN A 296 -0.09 -3.81 25.45
CA ASN A 296 0.33 -3.58 26.82
C ASN A 296 0.98 -2.20 26.98
N VAL A 297 0.53 -1.44 27.96
CA VAL A 297 1.20 -0.22 28.40
C VAL A 297 2.15 -0.56 29.53
N ARG A 298 3.42 -0.21 29.35
CA ARG A 298 4.49 -0.42 30.34
C ARG A 298 5.28 0.87 30.55
N LEU A 299 5.93 0.98 31.72
CA LEU A 299 6.85 2.08 31.99
C LEU A 299 8.19 1.86 31.30
N SER A 300 8.84 2.96 30.92
CA SER A 300 10.23 3.03 30.47
C SER A 300 10.97 4.11 31.25
N GLU A 301 12.26 3.90 31.49
CA GLU A 301 13.09 4.80 32.28
C GLU A 301 14.28 5.30 31.46
N LYS A 302 14.88 6.41 31.91
CA LYS A 302 16.18 6.85 31.40
C LYS A 302 17.27 5.88 31.90
N PRO A 303 18.22 5.44 31.05
CA PRO A 303 19.27 4.52 31.47
C PRO A 303 20.21 5.14 32.52
N ILE A 304 20.66 4.33 33.49
CA ILE A 304 21.70 4.71 34.45
C ILE A 304 22.92 3.82 34.28
N ILE A 305 24.06 4.36 33.80
CA ILE A 305 25.31 3.60 33.68
C ILE A 305 25.89 3.38 35.08
N ARG A 306 25.72 2.18 35.61
CA ARG A 306 26.20 1.78 36.94
C ARG A 306 27.70 1.51 36.92
N GLU A 307 28.13 0.63 36.02
CA GLU A 307 29.50 0.16 35.94
C GLU A 307 29.97 0.14 34.48
N VAL A 308 31.25 0.45 34.29
CA VAL A 308 31.94 0.27 33.01
C VAL A 308 33.17 -0.57 33.28
N GLN A 309 33.20 -1.75 32.67
CA GLN A 309 34.33 -2.67 32.77
C GLN A 309 35.23 -2.45 31.55
N VAL A 310 36.47 -2.06 31.82
CA VAL A 310 37.51 -1.87 30.80
C VAL A 310 38.49 -3.01 30.90
N SER A 311 38.78 -3.64 29.78
CA SER A 311 39.77 -4.72 29.66
C SER A 311 40.61 -4.50 28.41
N GLN A 312 41.81 -5.07 28.38
CA GLN A 312 42.69 -5.01 27.22
C GLN A 312 42.91 -6.42 26.67
N GLU A 313 42.66 -6.60 25.38
CA GLU A 313 42.86 -7.86 24.68
C GLU A 313 43.76 -7.59 23.46
N SER A 314 44.91 -8.27 23.37
CA SER A 314 45.85 -8.17 22.24
C SER A 314 46.32 -6.75 21.87
N GLY A 315 46.39 -5.85 22.85
CA GLY A 315 46.79 -4.45 22.62
C GLY A 315 45.63 -3.50 22.29
N GLU A 316 44.39 -3.99 22.22
CA GLU A 316 43.20 -3.19 21.97
C GLU A 316 42.29 -3.14 23.20
N MET A 317 41.51 -2.07 23.32
CA MET A 317 40.61 -1.88 24.45
C MET A 317 39.24 -2.52 24.17
N ARG A 318 38.70 -3.18 25.18
CA ARG A 318 37.34 -3.73 25.23
C ARG A 318 36.59 -3.10 26.39
N ILE A 319 35.40 -2.58 26.10
CA ILE A 319 34.51 -1.96 27.10
C ILE A 319 33.20 -2.74 27.18
N ALA A 320 32.79 -3.12 28.39
CA ALA A 320 31.47 -3.66 28.69
C ALA A 320 30.72 -2.75 29.67
N VAL A 321 29.47 -2.43 29.35
CA VAL A 321 28.65 -1.46 30.09
C VAL A 321 27.53 -2.17 30.84
N GLN A 322 27.40 -1.88 32.13
CA GLN A 322 26.25 -2.30 32.94
C GLN A 322 25.37 -1.10 33.22
N VAL A 323 24.08 -1.26 32.93
CA VAL A 323 23.07 -0.21 33.06
C VAL A 323 21.94 -0.67 33.97
N ASP A 324 21.50 0.22 34.84
CA ASP A 324 20.28 0.08 35.63
C ASP A 324 19.15 0.87 34.96
N GLY A 325 17.92 0.47 35.27
CA GLY A 325 16.67 1.09 34.82
C GLY A 325 15.82 0.17 33.96
N ASN A 326 14.52 0.37 33.96
CA ASN A 326 13.56 -0.45 33.24
C ASN A 326 13.25 0.16 31.85
N GLY A 327 14.07 -0.09 30.83
CA GLY A 327 13.91 0.46 29.48
C GLY A 327 14.59 -0.38 28.40
N ASP A 328 14.30 -0.10 27.13
CA ASP A 328 14.92 -0.80 25.99
C ASP A 328 16.09 0.04 25.47
N TYR A 329 17.30 -0.29 25.93
CA TYR A 329 18.48 0.56 25.70
C TYR A 329 19.28 0.21 24.45
N GLU A 330 19.99 1.21 23.93
CA GLU A 330 21.03 1.06 22.92
C GLU A 330 22.25 1.93 23.24
N TYR A 331 23.40 1.53 22.70
CA TYR A 331 24.72 1.97 23.12
C TYR A 331 25.51 2.52 21.93
N ALA A 332 26.25 3.61 22.12
CA ALA A 332 27.16 4.17 21.12
C ALA A 332 28.39 4.80 21.76
N LEU A 333 29.47 4.95 20.99
CA LEU A 333 30.68 5.72 21.36
C LEU A 333 30.65 7.16 20.86
N ASN A 334 29.61 7.53 20.11
CA ASN A 334 29.38 8.88 19.61
C ASN A 334 27.91 9.21 19.80
N ILE A 335 27.60 10.43 20.22
CA ILE A 335 26.23 10.92 20.44
C ILE A 335 25.34 10.79 19.19
N ASN A 336 25.92 10.84 17.99
CA ASN A 336 25.21 10.70 16.72
C ASN A 336 25.17 9.25 16.20
N GLY A 337 25.75 8.30 16.95
CA GLY A 337 25.83 6.89 16.58
C GLY A 337 27.05 6.53 15.71
N PRO A 338 27.06 5.31 15.13
CA PRO A 338 25.96 4.33 15.12
C PRO A 338 25.68 3.74 16.51
N TYR A 339 24.38 3.52 16.81
CA TYR A 339 23.94 2.83 18.02
C TYR A 339 23.81 1.33 17.77
N GLN A 340 24.11 0.53 18.79
CA GLN A 340 24.02 -0.93 18.78
C GLN A 340 23.24 -1.45 20.00
N ASN A 341 22.64 -2.64 19.87
CA ASN A 341 21.94 -3.30 20.98
C ASN A 341 22.89 -3.91 22.01
N SER A 342 24.14 -4.22 21.62
CA SER A 342 25.11 -4.82 22.52
C SER A 342 25.73 -3.75 23.42
N SER A 343 25.86 -4.04 24.71
CA SER A 343 26.56 -3.20 25.67
C SER A 343 28.08 -3.36 25.65
N ILE A 344 28.61 -4.04 24.63
CA ILE A 344 30.03 -4.42 24.52
C ILE A 344 30.64 -3.79 23.27
N PHE A 345 31.77 -3.11 23.46
CA PHE A 345 32.60 -2.55 22.41
C PHE A 345 33.96 -3.24 22.41
N ASN A 346 34.40 -3.68 21.23
CA ASN A 346 35.66 -4.40 21.04
C ASN A 346 36.60 -3.62 20.15
N ASN A 347 37.88 -3.99 20.20
CA ASN A 347 38.91 -3.53 19.27
C ASN A 347 39.02 -2.00 19.22
N LEU A 348 38.86 -1.36 20.39
CA LEU A 348 38.91 0.09 20.50
C LEU A 348 40.36 0.57 20.63
N PRO A 349 40.70 1.73 20.03
CA PRO A 349 41.97 2.39 20.29
C PRO A 349 42.14 2.67 21.78
N LEU A 350 43.41 2.64 22.23
CA LEU A 350 43.83 2.86 23.62
C LEU A 350 43.79 4.34 24.05
N ASN A 351 42.75 5.07 23.67
CA ASN A 351 42.50 6.46 24.02
C ASN A 351 41.20 6.61 24.84
N GLU A 352 40.78 7.86 25.10
CA GLU A 352 39.52 8.13 25.80
C GLU A 352 38.31 7.88 24.91
N HIS A 353 37.23 7.36 25.50
CA HIS A 353 35.95 7.16 24.83
C HIS A 353 34.82 7.70 25.70
N THR A 354 33.76 8.22 25.09
CA THR A 354 32.52 8.55 25.80
C THR A 354 31.45 7.57 25.37
N ILE A 355 30.89 6.87 26.35
CA ILE A 355 29.79 5.94 26.12
C ILE A 355 28.49 6.70 26.26
N HIS A 356 27.62 6.58 25.27
CA HIS A 356 26.27 7.10 25.31
C HIS A 356 25.29 5.92 25.34
N VAL A 357 24.42 5.89 26.35
CA VAL A 357 23.32 4.92 26.44
C VAL A 357 22.01 5.69 26.41
N ARG A 358 21.12 5.33 25.49
CA ARG A 358 19.80 5.95 25.39
C ARG A 358 18.70 4.91 25.37
N ASP A 359 17.53 5.30 25.86
CA ASP A 359 16.31 4.52 25.71
C ASP A 359 15.74 4.68 24.29
N LYS A 360 15.43 3.56 23.64
CA LYS A 360 14.84 3.54 22.29
C LYS A 360 13.45 4.15 22.24
N ASN A 361 12.75 4.17 23.37
CA ASN A 361 11.44 4.80 23.49
C ASN A 361 11.54 6.32 23.76
N GLY A 362 12.75 6.87 23.86
CA GLY A 362 12.98 8.31 23.95
C GLY A 362 12.94 8.89 25.37
N CYS A 363 12.93 8.06 26.42
CA CYS A 363 12.86 8.55 27.81
C CYS A 363 14.13 9.26 28.31
N GLY A 364 15.21 9.18 27.55
CA GLY A 364 16.41 9.97 27.79
C GLY A 364 17.68 9.21 27.48
N MET A 365 18.79 9.86 27.81
CA MET A 365 20.13 9.37 27.57
C MET A 365 21.03 9.69 28.77
N HIS A 366 21.97 8.80 29.04
CA HIS A 366 23.04 8.99 30.00
C HIS A 366 24.36 8.65 29.32
N GLU A 367 25.37 9.46 29.61
CA GLU A 367 26.71 9.30 29.08
C GLU A 367 27.74 9.18 30.18
N LYS A 368 28.83 8.48 29.88
CA LYS A 368 29.95 8.31 30.80
C LYS A 368 31.25 8.29 30.03
N LYS A 369 32.17 9.18 30.39
CA LYS A 369 33.55 9.19 29.89
C LYS A 369 34.32 8.00 30.47
N VAL A 370 35.09 7.33 29.63
CA VAL A 370 35.87 6.14 29.93
C VAL A 370 37.29 6.38 29.46
N GLU A 371 38.21 6.28 30.41
CA GLU A 371 39.64 6.42 30.16
C GLU A 371 40.30 5.04 30.22
N ARG A 372 41.37 4.84 29.44
CA ARG A 372 42.20 3.65 29.56
C ARG A 372 42.87 3.58 30.92
N ASP A 373 42.96 2.38 31.48
CA ASP A 373 43.73 2.13 32.70
C ASP A 373 45.24 2.18 32.44
N LEU A 374 46.00 2.57 33.47
CA LEU A 374 47.46 2.64 33.39
C LEU A 374 48.05 1.22 33.45
N THR A 375 49.15 1.04 32.72
CA THR A 375 49.90 -0.22 32.64
C THR A 375 51.38 0.02 32.87
N THR A 376 52.16 -1.04 33.10
CA THR A 376 53.62 -0.93 33.24
C THR A 376 54.31 -0.54 31.93
N GLU A 377 53.64 -0.68 30.78
CA GLU A 377 54.18 -0.28 29.47
C GLU A 377 54.22 1.24 29.29
N ASP A 378 53.48 1.98 30.11
CA ASP A 378 53.45 3.44 30.11
C ASP A 378 54.67 4.08 30.79
N PHE A 379 55.60 3.25 31.24
CA PHE A 379 56.82 3.66 31.93
C PHE A 379 58.06 3.12 31.19
N PRO A 380 59.12 3.92 31.00
CA PRO A 380 60.33 3.47 30.33
C PRO A 380 60.99 2.33 31.09
N LYS A 381 61.48 1.32 30.37
CA LYS A 381 62.18 0.18 30.98
C LYS A 381 63.61 0.52 31.43
N PHE A 382 64.18 1.62 30.93
CA PHE A 382 65.51 2.10 31.30
C PHE A 382 65.67 3.58 30.98
N PHE A 383 66.72 4.19 31.51
CA PHE A 383 67.20 5.52 31.14
C PHE A 383 68.73 5.62 31.33
N THR A 384 69.36 6.63 30.73
CA THR A 384 70.81 6.85 30.68
C THR A 384 71.16 8.29 31.05
N PRO A 385 71.22 8.65 32.35
CA PRO A 385 71.54 10.00 32.79
C PRO A 385 73.05 10.31 32.61
N ASN A 386 73.47 10.53 31.37
CA ASN A 386 74.85 10.81 30.97
C ASN A 386 75.05 12.26 30.47
N GLY A 387 73.97 13.03 30.35
CA GLY A 387 73.96 14.44 29.94
C GLY A 387 74.06 14.65 28.43
N ASP A 388 73.79 13.64 27.61
CA ASP A 388 73.80 13.77 26.14
C ASP A 388 72.47 14.28 25.55
N GLY A 389 71.46 14.51 26.39
CA GLY A 389 70.12 14.95 26.03
C GLY A 389 69.17 13.80 25.68
N ILE A 390 69.62 12.53 25.70
CA ILE A 390 68.85 11.36 25.29
C ILE A 390 68.64 10.42 26.48
N ASN A 391 67.37 10.22 26.85
CA ASN A 391 66.99 9.39 28.00
C ASN A 391 67.68 9.80 29.32
N ASP A 392 67.99 11.10 29.50
CA ASP A 392 68.64 11.58 30.71
C ASP A 392 67.72 11.56 31.95
N PHE A 393 66.41 11.54 31.71
CA PHE A 393 65.40 11.55 32.76
C PHE A 393 64.47 10.36 32.60
N TRP A 394 64.11 9.76 33.73
CA TRP A 394 63.09 8.73 33.80
C TRP A 394 61.75 9.35 34.20
N GLN A 395 60.73 9.20 33.35
CA GLN A 395 59.39 9.76 33.53
C GLN A 395 58.34 8.86 32.87
N PHE A 396 57.08 8.98 33.30
CA PHE A 396 55.91 8.50 32.58
C PHE A 396 55.92 8.93 31.10
N ILE A 397 55.60 7.99 30.21
CA ILE A 397 55.54 8.26 28.77
C ILE A 397 54.20 8.94 28.48
N HIS A 398 54.25 10.25 28.20
CA HIS A 398 53.04 10.98 27.82
C HIS A 398 52.46 10.41 26.51
N PRO A 399 51.14 10.13 26.48
CA PRO A 399 50.45 9.83 25.23
C PRO A 399 50.68 10.94 24.20
N LYS A 400 50.93 10.56 22.94
CA LYS A 400 51.20 11.51 21.84
C LYS A 400 49.98 12.33 21.43
N GLU A 401 48.79 11.88 21.76
CA GLU A 401 47.55 12.62 21.59
C GLU A 401 47.27 13.39 22.87
N ILE A 402 46.82 14.65 22.73
CA ILE A 402 46.60 15.60 23.83
C ILE A 402 45.48 15.06 24.73
N GLY A 403 45.84 14.17 25.65
CA GLY A 403 44.98 13.55 26.63
C GLY A 403 45.60 13.72 28.01
N GLU A 404 44.76 14.02 29.00
CA GLU A 404 45.14 14.30 30.37
C GLU A 404 46.04 13.19 30.95
N VAL A 405 47.05 13.61 31.71
CA VAL A 405 47.96 12.71 32.42
C VAL A 405 47.15 11.92 33.45
N SER A 406 46.96 10.63 33.21
CA SER A 406 46.18 9.75 34.09
C SER A 406 46.92 9.30 35.35
N VAL A 407 48.16 9.78 35.55
CA VAL A 407 49.01 9.52 36.71
C VAL A 407 48.88 10.67 37.71
N ASN A 408 48.64 10.35 38.98
CA ASN A 408 48.60 11.32 40.09
C ASN A 408 50.01 11.52 40.69
N ILE A 409 50.69 10.42 40.99
CA ILE A 409 51.98 10.44 41.70
C ILE A 409 52.81 9.23 41.31
N ILE A 410 54.12 9.42 41.18
CA ILE A 410 55.08 8.34 40.92
C ILE A 410 56.16 8.40 42.01
N ARG A 411 56.38 7.25 42.66
CA ARG A 411 57.41 7.08 43.69
C ARG A 411 58.45 6.08 43.22
N ILE A 412 59.71 6.36 43.50
CA ILE A 412 60.87 5.56 43.08
C ILE A 412 61.56 4.99 44.32
N PHE A 413 61.98 3.74 44.22
CA PHE A 413 62.55 2.96 45.32
C PHE A 413 63.82 2.23 44.87
N ASP A 414 64.71 1.96 45.83
CA ASP A 414 65.85 1.08 45.62
C ASP A 414 65.45 -0.42 45.67
N ARG A 415 66.44 -1.29 45.47
CA ARG A 415 66.27 -2.76 45.51
C ARG A 415 65.87 -3.35 46.85
N TYR A 416 65.94 -2.56 47.92
CA TYR A 416 65.54 -2.94 49.27
C TYR A 416 64.17 -2.34 49.65
N GLY A 417 63.55 -1.57 48.76
CA GLY A 417 62.27 -0.90 48.99
C GLY A 417 62.38 0.45 49.70
N ASN A 418 63.58 1.01 49.85
CA ASN A 418 63.75 2.34 50.43
C ASN A 418 63.25 3.40 49.44
N PHE A 419 62.45 4.34 49.92
CA PHE A 419 61.99 5.48 49.13
C PHE A 419 63.18 6.39 48.76
N LEU A 420 63.30 6.69 47.48
CA LEU A 420 64.38 7.53 46.94
C LEU A 420 63.86 8.88 46.49
N ALA A 421 62.79 8.88 45.68
CA ALA A 421 62.27 10.08 45.06
C ALA A 421 60.77 9.97 44.78
N GLN A 422 60.13 11.13 44.70
CA GLN A 422 58.79 11.28 44.15
C GLN A 422 58.88 12.25 43.00
N ILE A 423 58.35 11.87 41.85
CA ILE A 423 58.31 12.73 40.65
C ILE A 423 56.89 13.22 40.40
N ASP A 424 56.78 14.50 40.04
CA ASP A 424 55.55 15.05 39.49
C ASP A 424 55.41 14.51 38.06
N PRO A 425 54.26 13.93 37.68
CA PRO A 425 54.00 13.43 36.34
C PRO A 425 54.18 14.47 35.22
N ASN A 426 54.11 15.77 35.54
CA ASN A 426 54.33 16.86 34.58
C ASN A 426 55.75 17.45 34.64
N SER A 427 56.63 16.93 35.49
CA SER A 427 58.03 17.35 35.55
C SER A 427 58.88 16.67 34.47
N GLN A 428 60.11 17.14 34.31
CA GLN A 428 61.09 16.55 33.40
C GLN A 428 61.43 15.08 33.74
N GLY A 429 61.18 14.64 34.98
CA GLY A 429 61.44 13.28 35.45
C GLY A 429 62.61 13.20 36.44
N TRP A 430 63.02 11.98 36.75
CA TRP A 430 64.12 11.70 37.67
C TRP A 430 65.44 11.50 36.92
N ASP A 431 66.48 12.21 37.32
CA ASP A 431 67.82 12.19 36.72
C ASP A 431 68.75 11.11 37.31
N GLY A 432 68.26 10.27 38.22
CA GLY A 432 69.06 9.24 38.87
C GLY A 432 69.97 9.75 40.00
N ASN A 433 69.78 10.99 40.45
CA ASN A 433 70.47 11.53 41.62
C ASN A 433 69.60 11.45 42.88
N LEU A 434 70.25 11.29 44.03
CA LEU A 434 69.66 11.41 45.35
C LEU A 434 70.42 12.50 46.12
N ASN A 435 69.73 13.58 46.49
CA ASN A 435 70.34 14.74 47.17
C ASN A 435 71.61 15.27 46.44
N GLY A 436 71.55 15.32 45.10
CA GLY A 436 72.66 15.76 44.25
C GLY A 436 73.79 14.75 44.06
N SER A 437 73.72 13.57 44.68
CA SER A 437 74.71 12.49 44.49
C SER A 437 74.21 11.44 43.50
N PRO A 438 75.05 11.00 42.54
CA PRO A 438 74.66 10.02 41.54
C PRO A 438 74.47 8.62 42.14
N LEU A 439 73.30 8.02 41.94
CA LEU A 439 73.03 6.64 42.36
C LEU A 439 73.68 5.61 41.42
N PRO A 440 74.00 4.39 41.89
CA PRO A 440 74.71 3.39 41.07
C PRO A 440 73.87 2.86 39.90
N PRO A 441 74.50 2.42 38.79
CA PRO A 441 73.81 1.63 37.77
C PRO A 441 73.22 0.35 38.35
N SER A 442 71.89 0.25 38.37
CA SER A 442 71.14 -0.83 39.00
C SER A 442 69.71 -0.87 38.47
N SER A 443 68.96 -1.90 38.84
CA SER A 443 67.50 -1.87 38.79
C SER A 443 66.94 -1.03 39.93
N TYR A 444 65.87 -0.31 39.64
CA TYR A 444 65.07 0.51 40.53
C TYR A 444 63.60 0.14 40.36
N TRP A 445 62.78 0.40 41.38
CA TRP A 445 61.35 0.09 41.37
C TRP A 445 60.55 1.38 41.40
N PHE A 446 59.35 1.33 40.83
CA PHE A 446 58.40 2.41 40.94
C PHE A 446 57.03 1.93 41.43
N ASN A 447 56.32 2.82 42.10
CA ASN A 447 54.89 2.72 42.37
C ASN A 447 54.25 3.99 41.83
N ALA A 448 53.40 3.85 40.82
CA ALA A 448 52.60 4.92 40.27
C ALA A 448 51.15 4.74 40.72
N ILE A 449 50.51 5.83 41.10
CA ILE A 449 49.09 5.85 41.45
C ILE A 449 48.36 6.67 40.38
N SER A 450 47.35 6.09 39.75
CA SER A 450 46.50 6.79 38.79
C SER A 450 45.57 7.79 39.46
N LEU A 451 44.97 8.70 38.69
CA LEU A 451 43.86 9.54 39.16
C LEU A 451 42.66 8.70 39.64
N LYS A 452 42.50 7.49 39.09
CA LYS A 452 41.50 6.48 39.52
C LYS A 452 41.91 5.67 40.75
N LYS A 453 43.04 6.01 41.41
CA LYS A 453 43.62 5.27 42.55
C LYS A 453 44.06 3.84 42.24
N GLN A 454 44.24 3.49 40.96
CA GLN A 454 44.88 2.25 40.57
C GLN A 454 46.37 2.35 40.90
N GLU A 455 46.93 1.32 41.53
CA GLU A 455 48.37 1.22 41.77
C GLU A 455 49.05 0.38 40.69
N ILE A 456 50.12 0.92 40.11
CA ILE A 456 50.94 0.28 39.10
C ILE A 456 52.35 0.18 39.66
N GLN A 457 52.86 -1.05 39.73
CA GLN A 457 54.20 -1.33 40.21
C GLN A 457 55.03 -1.95 39.10
N GLY A 458 56.27 -1.52 38.99
CA GLY A 458 57.20 -2.04 38.01
C GLY A 458 58.64 -1.74 38.39
N TYR A 459 59.55 -2.10 37.49
CA TYR A 459 60.96 -1.81 37.65
C TYR A 459 61.54 -1.26 36.34
N PHE A 460 62.64 -0.52 36.48
CA PHE A 460 63.40 0.03 35.36
C PHE A 460 64.89 -0.02 35.69
N VAL A 461 65.74 0.13 34.67
CA VAL A 461 67.20 0.06 34.82
C VAL A 461 67.82 1.45 34.63
N LEU A 462 68.63 1.88 35.58
CA LEU A 462 69.55 3.01 35.43
C LEU A 462 70.85 2.49 34.81
N LYS A 463 71.21 3.02 33.63
CA LYS A 463 72.48 2.71 32.94
C LYS A 463 73.36 3.95 32.90
N ARG A 464 74.67 3.80 33.02
CA ARG A 464 75.63 4.89 32.80
C ARG A 464 76.77 4.44 31.92
#